data_AF-A0A2S9J012-F1
#
_entry.id   AF-A0A2S9J012-F1
#
_cell.length_a   1.000
_cell.length_b   1.000
_cell.length_c   1.000
_cell.angle_alpha   90.00
_cell.angle_beta   90.00
_cell.angle_gamma   90.00
#
_symmetry.space_group_name_H-M   'P 1'
#
loop_
_entity.id
_entity.type
_entity.pdbx_description
1 polymer ?
#
loop_
_entity_poly.entity_id
_entity_poly.type
_entity_poly.pdbx_seq_one_letter_code
_entity_poly.pdbx_strand_id
1 'polypeptide(L)' 'MPTEHELIEAKNTLTSLLNKCDKAILKLEEKSSQHTLLARRISALNISLHLIESELQKKK' A
#
# COMPACT_ATOMS: atom_id res chain seq x y z
N MET A 1 13.94 16.50 0.34
CA MET A 1 12.93 15.70 1.06
C MET A 1 11.58 15.94 0.42
N PRO A 2 10.71 14.92 0.30
CA PRO A 2 9.34 15.12 -0.18
C PRO A 2 8.59 16.12 0.72
N THR A 3 7.73 16.91 0.10
CA THR A 3 6.82 17.86 0.77
C THR A 3 5.69 17.10 1.46
N GLU A 4 5.03 17.75 2.42
CA GLU A 4 3.86 17.17 3.10
C GLU A 4 2.74 16.84 2.11
N HIS A 5 2.51 17.72 1.14
CA HIS A 5 1.51 17.50 0.09
C HIS A 5 1.81 16.25 -0.74
N GLU A 6 3.05 16.07 -1.19
CA GLU A 6 3.47 14.87 -1.94
C GLU A 6 3.30 13.60 -1.10
N LEU A 7 3.59 13.65 0.20
CA LEU A 7 3.38 12.51 1.11
C LEU A 7 1.90 12.16 1.28
N ILE A 8 1.02 13.15 1.41
CA ILE A 8 -0.43 12.95 1.51
C ILE A 8 -0.99 12.39 0.20
N GLU A 9 -0.58 12.93 -0.94
CA GLU A 9 -1.00 12.46 -2.26
C GLU A 9 -0.55 11.02 -2.51
N ALA A 10 0.71 10.71 -2.19
CA ALA A 10 1.24 9.35 -2.27
C ALA A 10 0.45 8.39 -1.37
N LYS A 11 0.17 8.78 -0.12
CA LYS A 11 -0.65 8.00 0.82
C LYS A 11 -2.03 7.68 0.23
N ASN A 12 -2.72 8.68 -0.31
CA ASN A 12 -4.05 8.51 -0.90
C ASN A 12 -4.03 7.55 -2.11
N THR A 13 -3.02 7.69 -2.97
CA THR A 13 -2.83 6.83 -4.14
C THR A 13 -2.56 5.39 -3.73
N LEU A 14 -1.64 5.18 -2.79
CA LEU A 14 -1.28 3.84 -2.30
C LEU A 14 -2.42 3.17 -1.54
N THR A 15 -3.20 3.92 -0.75
CA THR A 15 -4.40 3.41 -0.07
C THR A 15 -5.45 2.94 -1.08
N SER A 16 -5.66 3.71 -2.15
CA SER A 16 -6.58 3.34 -3.22
C SER A 16 -6.11 2.09 -3.98
N LEU A 17 -4.80 1.95 -4.19
CA LEU A 17 -4.22 0.77 -4.81
C LEU A 17 -4.34 -0.47 -3.90
N LEU A 18 -4.06 -0.33 -2.61
CA LEU A 18 -4.19 -1.38 -1.61
C LEU A 18 -5.63 -1.93 -1.59
N ASN A 19 -6.63 -1.06 -1.52
CA ASN A 19 -8.04 -1.45 -1.56
C ASN A 19 -8.41 -2.25 -2.82
N LYS A 20 -7.79 -1.94 -3.97
CA LYS A 20 -7.99 -2.72 -5.21
C LYS A 20 -7.31 -4.08 -5.11
N CYS A 21 -6.11 -4.15 -4.56
CA CYS A 21 -5.39 -5.40 -4.33
C CYS A 21 -6.16 -6.32 -3.36
N ASP A 22 -6.69 -5.79 -2.27
CA ASP A 22 -7.50 -6.57 -1.29
C ASP A 22 -8.77 -7.12 -1.93
N LYS A 23 -9.45 -6.36 -2.78
CA LYS A 23 -10.61 -6.89 -3.51
C LYS A 23 -10.24 -7.92 -4.57
N ALA A 24 -9.07 -7.77 -5.19
CA ALA A 24 -8.59 -8.69 -6.21
C ALA A 24 -8.12 -10.01 -5.61
N ILE A 25 -7.46 -10.01 -4.45
CA ILE A 25 -6.94 -11.23 -3.82
C ILE A 25 -8.05 -12.18 -3.40
N LEU A 26 -9.21 -11.65 -2.97
CA LEU A 26 -10.41 -12.44 -2.64
C LEU A 26 -10.98 -13.23 -3.82
N LYS A 27 -10.64 -12.87 -5.06
CA LYS A 27 -11.10 -13.56 -6.28
C LYS A 27 -10.10 -14.60 -6.79
N LEU A 28 -8.91 -14.68 -6.18
CA LEU A 28 -7.86 -15.59 -6.60
C LEU A 28 -7.93 -16.88 -5.79
N GLU A 29 -7.64 -17.99 -6.43
CA GLU A 29 -7.52 -19.27 -5.73
C GLU A 29 -6.35 -19.20 -4.74
N GLU A 30 -6.62 -19.61 -3.51
CA GLU A 30 -5.59 -19.78 -2.48
C GLU A 30 -4.51 -20.72 -3.01
N LYS A 31 -3.24 -20.33 -2.83
CA LYS A 31 -2.03 -21.03 -3.31
C LYS A 31 -1.76 -20.93 -4.82
N SER A 32 -2.53 -20.16 -5.58
CA SER A 32 -2.12 -19.77 -6.94
C SER A 32 -0.87 -18.86 -6.89
N SER A 33 -0.09 -18.88 -7.97
CA SER A 33 1.08 -17.98 -8.10
C SER A 33 0.64 -16.50 -8.11
N GLN A 34 -0.52 -16.21 -8.70
CA GLN A 34 -1.13 -14.88 -8.71
C GLN A 34 -1.52 -14.43 -7.29
N HIS A 35 -2.14 -15.31 -6.49
CA HIS A 35 -2.48 -15.02 -5.10
C HIS A 35 -1.24 -14.69 -4.28
N THR A 36 -0.19 -15.52 -4.39
CA THR A 36 1.08 -15.33 -3.68
C THR A 36 1.75 -14.00 -4.08
N LEU A 37 1.80 -13.68 -5.37
CA LEU A 37 2.34 -12.42 -5.85
C LEU A 37 1.56 -11.22 -5.31
N LEU A 38 0.23 -11.30 -5.33
CA LEU A 38 -0.63 -10.21 -4.88
C LEU A 38 -0.54 -10.00 -3.36
N ALA A 39 -0.46 -11.08 -2.57
CA ALA A 39 -0.22 -11.02 -1.13
C ALA A 39 1.09 -10.29 -0.81
N ARG A 40 2.18 -10.60 -1.52
CA ARG A 40 3.47 -9.92 -1.35
C ARG A 40 3.39 -8.44 -1.71
N ARG A 41 2.63 -8.07 -2.75
CA ARG A 41 2.40 -6.66 -3.12
C ARG A 41 1.62 -5.93 -2.03
N ILE A 42 0.57 -6.53 -1.48
CA ILE A 42 -0.21 -5.98 -0.36
C ILE A 42 0.71 -5.73 0.85
N SER A 43 1.56 -6.69 1.22
CA SER A 43 2.54 -6.49 2.30
C SER A 43 3.48 -5.32 2.04
N ALA A 44 4.01 -5.20 0.81
CA ALA A 44 4.89 -4.09 0.45
C ALA A 44 4.17 -2.73 0.51
N LEU A 45 2.92 -2.65 0.04
CA LEU A 45 2.10 -1.44 0.11
C LEU A 45 1.85 -1.00 1.55
N ASN A 46 1.55 -1.94 2.45
CA ASN A 46 1.37 -1.66 3.87
C ASN A 46 2.66 -1.09 4.50
N ILE A 47 3.83 -1.64 4.17
CA ILE A 47 5.11 -1.11 4.63
C ILE A 47 5.32 0.32 4.11
N SER A 48 5.09 0.56 2.82
CA SER A 48 5.21 1.90 2.22
C SER A 48 4.29 2.92 2.89
N LEU A 49 3.03 2.56 3.16
CA LEU A 49 2.08 3.42 3.87
C LEU A 49 2.57 3.74 5.29
N HIS A 50 3.06 2.74 6.02
CA HIS A 50 3.61 2.94 7.35
C HIS A 50 4.81 3.89 7.37
N LEU A 51 5.69 3.79 6.37
CA LEU A 51 6.83 4.70 6.22
C LEU A 51 6.39 6.14 5.92
N ILE A 52 5.38 6.32 5.05
CA ILE A 52 4.82 7.64 4.74
C ILE A 52 4.18 8.26 5.99
N GLU A 53 3.41 7.48 6.73
CA GLU A 53 2.78 7.95 7.98
C GLU A 53 3.82 8.32 9.03
N SER A 54 4.88 7.53 9.16
CA SER A 54 6.00 7.83 10.06
C SER A 54 6.69 9.14 9.67
N GLU A 55 6.86 9.40 8.38
CA GLU A 55 7.50 10.63 7.89
C GLU A 55 6.59 11.86 8.08
N LEU A 56 5.27 11.70 7.90
CA LEU A 56 4.29 12.74 8.22
C LEU A 56 4.25 13.07 9.72
N GLN A 57 4.38 12.06 10.59
CA GLN A 57 4.44 12.26 12.05
C GLN A 57 5.69 13.03 12.49
N LYS A 58 6.85 12.79 11.86
CA LYS A 58 8.10 13.52 12.15
C LYS A 58 8.06 15.00 11.75
N LYS A 59 7.19 15.36 10.80
CA LYS A 59 7.03 16.73 10.30
C LYS A 59 6.01 17.54 11.13
N LYS A 60 5.36 16.91 12.10
CA LYS A 60 4.36 17.50 12.98
C LYS A 60 5.02 18.10 14.22
#